data_AF-L0JCJ6-F1
#
_entry.id   AF-L0JCJ6-F1
#
_cell.length_a   1.000
_cell.length_b   1.000
_cell.length_c   1.000
_cell.angle_alpha   90.00
_cell.angle_beta   90.00
_cell.angle_gamma   90.00
#
_symmetry.space_group_name_H-M   'P 1'
#
loop_
_entity.id
_entity.type
_entity.pdbx_description
1 polymer ?
#
loop_
_entity_poly.entity_id
_entity_poly.type
_entity_poly.pdbx_seq_one_letter_code
_entity_poly.pdbx_strand_id
1 'polypeptide(L)'
;MFALLLGMTLMAKAQIADGYYRVQNTKTKRYMALYDNKAKLDKVATDADLKAIRSFHDYNRIVSDPASIIYFKNIKGKGYELAAQGANTTKMLGEYYLQLKPVGKTYMAYGTYSGVSVFLSDEVFDNERKGYTEPYDSMGYMLTSGEAYKYWFVKPVSADDDSNYFGFSPDLQVGSDYYQSFYADFPFSFYSSGMKAYYVDKFSDEKAIAELREVATEVIPGATPIIVKTASGNASDNRILLQRTVSSPLTDNKLTGVYFCSSKDLVASYDQILNHENYVRNDPATMRVLAVEDGVLVLKKSTGKYIPRNSFYLKVKAGSPEVYRLLLPEAYATGISMTKADQRGTSSAVYTVSGQKVSDNGTQHLPHGLYIQNGRKIVVK
;
A
#
# COMPACT_ATOMS: atom_id res chain seq x y z
N MET A 1 -9.83 -30.44 60.79
CA MET A 1 -9.24 -30.93 59.52
C MET A 1 -9.52 -29.86 58.47
N PHE A 2 -8.52 -29.02 58.18
CA PHE A 2 -8.60 -27.93 57.20
C PHE A 2 -8.58 -28.54 55.78
N ALA A 3 -9.64 -28.32 55.00
CA ALA A 3 -9.62 -28.61 53.57
C ALA A 3 -9.13 -27.35 52.84
N LEU A 4 -7.86 -27.38 52.42
CA LEU A 4 -7.24 -26.37 51.57
C LEU A 4 -7.62 -26.63 50.10
N LEU A 5 -7.94 -25.55 49.40
CA LEU A 5 -8.21 -25.36 47.97
C LEU A 5 -7.57 -26.35 46.99
N LEU A 6 -8.25 -26.58 45.86
CA LEU A 6 -7.69 -26.20 44.56
C LEU A 6 -8.82 -26.03 43.53
N GLY A 7 -9.40 -24.83 43.49
CA GLY A 7 -10.17 -24.38 42.33
C GLY A 7 -9.21 -24.19 41.16
N MET A 8 -9.12 -25.18 40.27
CA MET A 8 -8.51 -24.99 38.96
C MET A 8 -9.46 -24.12 38.12
N THR A 9 -9.36 -22.81 38.26
CA THR A 9 -9.79 -21.92 37.17
C THR A 9 -8.85 -22.17 36.00
N LEU A 10 -9.25 -23.06 35.09
CA LEU A 10 -8.75 -23.04 33.72
C LEU A 10 -8.98 -21.62 33.21
N MET A 11 -7.92 -20.81 33.17
CA MET A 11 -7.95 -19.57 32.42
C MET A 11 -8.16 -19.97 30.96
N ALA A 12 -9.41 -19.92 30.50
CA ALA A 12 -9.74 -19.93 29.09
C ALA A 12 -8.99 -18.76 28.46
N LYS A 13 -7.85 -19.03 27.83
CA LYS A 13 -7.11 -18.00 27.11
C LYS A 13 -7.97 -17.56 25.94
N ALA A 14 -8.19 -16.25 25.87
CA ALA A 14 -9.11 -15.64 24.92
C ALA A 14 -8.78 -16.06 23.49
N GLN A 15 -9.79 -16.59 22.81
CA GLN A 15 -9.85 -16.75 21.38
C GLN A 15 -9.57 -15.39 20.71
N ILE A 16 -8.84 -15.36 19.60
CA ILE A 16 -8.61 -14.13 18.86
C ILE A 16 -9.95 -13.66 18.30
N ALA A 17 -10.32 -12.42 18.58
CA ALA A 17 -11.56 -11.84 18.09
C ALA A 17 -11.43 -11.47 16.61
N ASP A 18 -12.57 -11.38 15.92
CA ASP A 18 -12.61 -10.91 14.54
C ASP A 18 -12.06 -9.49 14.41
N GLY A 19 -11.02 -9.31 13.58
CA GLY A 19 -10.35 -8.02 13.46
C GLY A 19 -9.04 -8.07 12.67
N TYR A 20 -8.38 -6.92 12.59
CA TYR A 20 -7.11 -6.76 11.90
C TYR A 20 -5.93 -6.87 12.85
N TYR A 21 -4.97 -7.69 12.46
CA TYR A 21 -3.79 -7.99 13.25
C TYR A 21 -2.53 -7.93 12.39
N ARG A 22 -1.41 -7.67 13.05
CA ARG A 22 -0.07 -7.88 12.52
C ARG A 22 0.55 -9.06 13.25
N VAL A 23 1.14 -9.99 12.49
CA VAL A 23 1.73 -11.21 13.04
C VAL A 23 3.23 -11.07 13.07
N GLN A 24 3.86 -11.30 14.23
CA GLN A 24 5.30 -11.18 14.41
C GLN A 24 5.89 -12.47 14.99
N ASN A 25 6.97 -12.96 14.40
CA ASN A 25 7.70 -14.09 14.97
C ASN A 25 8.38 -13.69 16.28
N THR A 26 8.29 -14.55 17.29
CA THR A 26 8.83 -14.26 18.63
C THR A 26 10.35 -14.29 18.69
N LYS A 27 11.01 -15.08 17.83
CA LYS A 27 12.46 -15.31 17.86
C LYS A 27 13.17 -14.43 16.84
N THR A 28 12.78 -14.50 15.56
CA THR A 28 13.40 -13.70 14.48
C THR A 28 12.96 -12.24 14.48
N LYS A 29 11.88 -11.91 15.22
CA LYS A 29 11.25 -10.58 15.27
C LYS A 29 10.67 -10.09 13.94
N ARG A 30 10.64 -10.93 12.91
CA ARG A 30 10.10 -10.58 11.60
C ARG A 30 8.57 -10.56 11.60
N TYR A 31 7.99 -9.62 10.87
CA TYR A 31 6.56 -9.43 10.68
C TYR A 31 6.09 -10.07 9.37
N MET A 32 4.99 -10.82 9.42
CA MET A 32 4.43 -11.49 8.24
C MET A 32 3.74 -10.50 7.31
N ALA A 33 3.90 -10.73 6.00
CA ALA A 33 3.24 -9.99 4.94
C ALA A 33 2.93 -10.91 3.75
N LEU A 34 1.74 -10.76 3.16
CA LEU A 34 1.31 -11.54 1.98
C LEU A 34 1.80 -10.91 0.67
N TYR A 35 2.74 -11.56 -0.02
CA TYR A 35 3.40 -11.03 -1.22
C TYR A 35 2.84 -11.56 -2.53
N ASP A 36 2.11 -12.67 -2.49
CA ASP A 36 1.29 -13.15 -3.59
C ASP A 36 0.12 -13.99 -3.05
N ASN A 37 -0.71 -14.54 -3.93
CA ASN A 37 -1.93 -15.26 -3.60
C ASN A 37 -1.87 -16.74 -4.03
N LYS A 38 -0.66 -17.28 -4.23
CA LYS A 38 -0.45 -18.67 -4.62
C LYS A 38 0.00 -19.46 -3.40
N ALA A 39 -0.53 -20.65 -3.24
CA ALA A 39 -0.02 -21.61 -2.28
C ALA A 39 -0.37 -23.00 -2.77
N LYS A 40 0.36 -24.00 -2.27
CA LYS A 40 0.08 -25.40 -2.59
C LYS A 40 0.19 -26.24 -1.33
N LEU A 41 -0.82 -27.06 -1.06
CA LEU A 41 -0.73 -28.11 -0.06
C LEU A 41 -0.34 -29.42 -0.74
N ASP A 42 0.74 -30.03 -0.28
CA ASP A 42 1.04 -31.44 -0.56
C ASP A 42 0.55 -32.29 0.62
N LYS A 43 -0.66 -32.80 0.45
CA LYS A 43 -1.33 -33.64 1.45
C LYS A 43 -0.64 -34.98 1.67
N VAL A 44 0.10 -35.49 0.68
CA VAL A 44 0.80 -36.79 0.78
C VAL A 44 2.13 -36.60 1.50
N ALA A 45 2.89 -35.56 1.15
CA ALA A 45 4.14 -35.22 1.81
C ALA A 45 3.96 -34.51 3.16
N THR A 46 2.72 -34.14 3.51
CA THR A 46 2.40 -33.31 4.69
C THR A 46 3.18 -31.98 4.68
N ASP A 47 3.26 -31.37 3.50
CA ASP A 47 4.00 -30.14 3.27
C ASP A 47 3.10 -29.05 2.66
N ALA A 48 3.52 -27.79 2.81
CA ALA A 48 2.82 -26.64 2.28
C ALA A 48 3.81 -25.64 1.69
N ASP A 49 3.66 -25.35 0.40
CA ASP A 49 4.32 -24.22 -0.24
C ASP A 49 3.58 -22.94 0.15
N LEU A 50 4.14 -22.22 1.11
CA LEU A 50 3.61 -20.99 1.70
C LEU A 50 4.55 -19.79 1.48
N LYS A 51 5.45 -19.87 0.49
CA LYS A 51 6.44 -18.82 0.19
C LYS A 51 5.82 -17.50 -0.30
N ALA A 52 4.52 -17.50 -0.56
CA ALA A 52 3.70 -16.30 -0.73
C ALA A 52 3.66 -15.41 0.51
N ILE A 53 3.84 -15.99 1.69
CA ILE A 53 3.88 -15.27 2.95
C ILE A 53 5.35 -15.04 3.30
N ARG A 54 5.77 -13.78 3.18
CA ARG A 54 7.13 -13.32 3.49
C ARG A 54 7.15 -12.69 4.86
N SER A 55 8.32 -12.63 5.49
CA SER A 55 8.48 -12.01 6.81
C SER A 55 9.56 -10.93 6.78
N PHE A 56 9.37 -9.81 7.49
CA PHE A 56 10.31 -8.68 7.48
C PHE A 56 10.71 -8.19 8.86
N HIS A 57 12.01 -7.98 9.10
CA HIS A 57 12.48 -7.45 10.40
C HIS A 57 12.21 -5.94 10.56
N ASP A 58 12.44 -5.16 9.51
CA ASP A 58 12.30 -3.70 9.55
C ASP A 58 10.83 -3.28 9.70
N TYR A 59 10.52 -2.66 10.84
CA TYR A 59 9.18 -2.16 11.12
C TYR A 59 8.81 -0.94 10.27
N ASN A 60 9.78 -0.11 9.87
CA ASN A 60 9.50 1.08 9.04
C ASN A 60 8.96 0.69 7.67
N ARG A 61 9.41 -0.46 7.14
CA ARG A 61 8.81 -1.06 5.94
C ARG A 61 7.38 -1.56 6.18
N ILE A 62 7.11 -2.10 7.36
CA ILE A 62 5.90 -2.87 7.67
C ILE A 62 4.74 -1.99 8.17
N VAL A 63 5.04 -0.88 8.84
CA VAL A 63 4.02 0.05 9.37
C VAL A 63 3.12 0.61 8.27
N SER A 64 3.65 0.73 7.05
CA SER A 64 2.95 1.25 5.88
C SER A 64 2.63 0.19 4.82
N ASP A 65 2.84 -1.10 5.08
CA ASP A 65 2.62 -2.16 4.08
C ASP A 65 1.25 -2.84 4.28
N PRO A 66 0.29 -2.64 3.36
CA PRO A 66 -1.01 -3.30 3.41
C PRO A 66 -0.95 -4.82 3.46
N ALA A 67 0.12 -5.42 2.92
CA ALA A 67 0.31 -6.87 2.95
C ALA A 67 0.53 -7.41 4.37
N SER A 68 0.95 -6.57 5.32
CA SER A 68 1.18 -6.94 6.72
C SER A 68 -0.08 -6.91 7.60
N ILE A 69 -1.17 -6.37 7.07
CA ILE A 69 -2.46 -6.27 7.76
C ILE A 69 -3.30 -7.48 7.41
N ILE A 70 -3.51 -8.35 8.40
CA ILE A 70 -4.19 -9.63 8.22
C ILE A 70 -5.50 -9.59 8.99
N TYR A 71 -6.61 -9.78 8.30
CA TYR A 71 -7.91 -9.96 8.93
C TYR A 71 -8.04 -11.39 9.43
N PHE A 72 -8.29 -11.55 10.74
CA PHE A 72 -8.62 -12.83 11.35
C PHE A 72 -10.13 -12.92 11.45
N LYS A 73 -10.72 -13.92 10.79
CA LYS A 73 -12.15 -14.24 10.92
C LYS A 73 -12.30 -15.57 11.62
N ASN A 74 -12.94 -15.57 12.78
CA ASN A 74 -13.23 -16.81 13.47
C ASN A 74 -14.38 -17.55 12.80
N ILE A 75 -14.12 -18.81 12.45
CA ILE A 75 -15.11 -19.72 11.93
C ILE A 75 -15.45 -20.71 13.03
N LYS A 76 -16.64 -20.53 13.60
CA LYS A 76 -17.11 -21.29 14.77
C LYS A 76 -16.90 -22.79 14.57
N GLY A 77 -16.13 -23.40 15.47
CA GLY A 77 -15.84 -24.83 15.46
C GLY A 77 -14.87 -25.30 14.36
N LYS A 78 -14.36 -24.42 13.49
CA LYS A 78 -13.42 -24.78 12.42
C LYS A 78 -12.03 -24.16 12.56
N GLY A 79 -11.89 -22.99 13.17
CA GLY A 79 -10.60 -22.28 13.27
C GLY A 79 -10.69 -20.86 12.73
N TYR A 80 -9.66 -20.38 12.04
CA TYR A 80 -9.63 -19.04 11.46
C TYR A 80 -9.48 -19.06 9.94
N GLU A 81 -10.27 -18.25 9.26
CA GLU A 81 -9.98 -17.79 7.91
C GLU A 81 -9.16 -16.51 8.02
N LEU A 82 -7.97 -16.50 7.40
CA LEU A 82 -7.14 -15.29 7.33
C LEU A 82 -7.27 -14.66 5.95
N ALA A 83 -7.40 -13.34 5.89
CA ALA A 83 -7.52 -12.59 4.64
C ALA A 83 -6.57 -11.39 4.60
N ALA A 84 -5.96 -11.17 3.44
CA ALA A 84 -5.12 -10.01 3.13
C ALA A 84 -5.04 -9.81 1.60
N GLN A 85 -5.00 -8.56 1.14
CA GLN A 85 -4.75 -8.19 -0.27
C GLN A 85 -5.57 -8.99 -1.30
N GLY A 86 -6.88 -9.16 -1.04
CA GLY A 86 -7.80 -9.84 -1.96
C GLY A 86 -7.70 -11.37 -1.96
N ALA A 87 -6.82 -11.95 -1.15
CA ALA A 87 -6.66 -13.38 -0.96
C ALA A 87 -7.10 -13.79 0.45
N ASN A 88 -7.46 -15.07 0.59
CA ASN A 88 -7.72 -15.67 1.89
C ASN A 88 -7.26 -17.13 1.91
N THR A 89 -7.12 -17.70 3.10
CA THR A 89 -6.62 -19.07 3.27
C THR A 89 -7.52 -20.10 2.59
N THR A 90 -8.84 -19.90 2.56
CA THR A 90 -9.78 -20.85 1.96
C THR A 90 -9.68 -20.89 0.42
N LYS A 91 -9.47 -19.75 -0.24
CA LYS A 91 -9.20 -19.67 -1.69
C LYS A 91 -7.81 -20.19 -2.04
N MET A 92 -6.80 -19.88 -1.23
CA MET A 92 -5.41 -20.26 -1.49
C MET A 92 -5.13 -21.76 -1.24
N LEU A 93 -5.81 -22.36 -0.26
CA LEU A 93 -5.49 -23.71 0.25
C LEU A 93 -6.65 -24.72 0.15
N GLY A 94 -7.80 -24.33 -0.41
CA GLY A 94 -8.96 -25.21 -0.61
C GLY A 94 -9.70 -25.55 0.69
N GLU A 95 -10.37 -24.55 1.27
CA GLU A 95 -11.15 -24.64 2.53
C GLU A 95 -10.35 -24.97 3.80
N TYR A 96 -9.08 -24.59 3.82
CA TYR A 96 -8.26 -24.75 5.02
C TYR A 96 -8.47 -23.61 6.02
N TYR A 97 -8.77 -23.97 7.26
CA TYR A 97 -8.89 -23.04 8.39
C TYR A 97 -7.69 -23.21 9.32
N LEU A 98 -6.99 -22.11 9.59
CA LEU A 98 -5.82 -22.10 10.44
C LEU A 98 -6.23 -22.38 11.89
N GLN A 99 -5.52 -23.30 12.54
CA GLN A 99 -5.65 -23.55 13.97
C GLN A 99 -4.61 -22.73 14.73
N LEU A 100 -5.01 -22.21 15.88
CA LEU A 100 -4.12 -21.47 16.78
C LEU A 100 -4.10 -22.15 18.14
N LYS A 101 -2.92 -22.61 18.57
CA LYS A 101 -2.69 -23.14 19.91
C LYS A 101 -2.02 -22.07 20.77
N PRO A 102 -2.67 -21.55 21.84
CA PRO A 102 -2.07 -20.53 22.68
C PRO A 102 -0.91 -21.09 23.52
N VAL A 103 0.20 -20.36 23.59
CA VAL A 103 1.40 -20.67 24.40
C VAL A 103 1.88 -19.40 25.08
N GLY A 104 1.71 -19.28 26.40
CA GLY A 104 2.00 -18.01 27.09
C GLY A 104 1.18 -16.84 26.51
N LYS A 105 1.87 -15.80 26.02
CA LYS A 105 1.34 -14.62 25.30
C LYS A 105 1.42 -14.76 23.76
N THR A 106 1.73 -15.95 23.28
CA THR A 106 2.03 -16.25 21.88
C THR A 106 1.10 -17.35 21.38
N TYR A 107 1.15 -17.63 20.08
CA TYR A 107 0.39 -18.67 19.44
C TYR A 107 1.31 -19.54 18.58
N MET A 108 1.03 -20.84 18.55
CA MET A 108 1.51 -21.71 17.48
C MET A 108 0.40 -21.84 16.44
N ALA A 109 0.70 -21.45 15.21
CA ALA A 109 -0.20 -21.60 14.07
C ALA A 109 0.05 -22.96 13.42
N TYR A 110 -1.00 -23.72 13.16
CA TYR A 110 -0.88 -25.05 12.60
C TYR A 110 -2.12 -25.43 11.80
N GLY A 111 -2.05 -26.56 11.12
CA GLY A 111 -3.25 -27.38 11.03
C GLY A 111 -2.92 -28.82 10.74
N THR A 112 -3.97 -29.59 10.48
CA THR A 112 -3.96 -31.02 10.65
C THR A 112 -4.47 -31.70 9.39
N TYR A 113 -3.72 -32.69 8.91
CA TYR A 113 -4.15 -33.56 7.83
C TYR A 113 -3.88 -35.02 8.22
N SER A 114 -4.90 -35.89 8.10
CA SER A 114 -4.82 -37.32 8.44
C SER A 114 -4.20 -37.62 9.82
N GLY A 115 -4.49 -36.79 10.82
CA GLY A 115 -3.99 -36.93 12.20
C GLY A 115 -2.60 -36.32 12.46
N VAL A 116 -1.87 -35.90 11.43
CA VAL A 116 -0.57 -35.23 11.55
C VAL A 116 -0.77 -33.72 11.57
N SER A 117 -0.17 -33.05 12.55
CA SER A 117 -0.21 -31.59 12.67
C SER A 117 1.10 -30.97 12.21
N VAL A 118 0.99 -29.98 11.33
CA VAL A 118 2.13 -29.23 10.79
C VAL A 118 2.04 -27.79 11.28
N PHE A 119 3.14 -27.30 11.83
CA PHE A 119 3.23 -25.96 12.40
C PHE A 119 3.85 -25.01 11.39
N LEU A 120 3.31 -23.80 11.36
CA LEU A 120 3.83 -22.70 10.57
C LEU A 120 4.97 -22.03 11.33
N SER A 121 6.12 -21.91 10.66
CA SER A 121 7.35 -21.36 11.22
C SER A 121 7.94 -20.31 10.29
N ASP A 122 8.63 -19.35 10.89
CA ASP A 122 9.44 -18.38 10.16
C ASP A 122 10.85 -18.93 9.93
N GLU A 123 11.29 -19.01 8.68
CA GLU A 123 12.61 -19.57 8.38
C GLU A 123 13.41 -18.67 7.42
N VAL A 124 14.71 -18.94 7.38
CA VAL A 124 15.70 -18.30 6.50
C VAL A 124 16.16 -19.35 5.48
N PHE A 125 16.63 -18.96 4.29
CA PHE A 125 17.20 -19.94 3.36
C PHE A 125 18.50 -20.55 3.95
N ASP A 126 18.62 -21.89 3.96
CA ASP A 126 19.67 -22.64 4.68
C ASP A 126 21.13 -22.32 4.25
N ASN A 127 21.31 -21.62 3.12
CA ASN A 127 22.62 -21.18 2.63
C ASN A 127 23.18 -19.96 3.40
N GLU A 128 22.37 -19.36 4.29
CA GLU A 128 22.68 -18.15 5.05
C GLU A 128 23.37 -18.45 6.41
N ARG A 129 23.93 -19.65 6.60
CA ARG A 129 24.70 -19.96 7.83
C ARG A 129 26.12 -19.39 7.88
N LYS A 130 26.54 -18.56 6.90
CA LYS A 130 27.91 -18.03 6.84
C LYS A 130 27.94 -16.51 6.71
N GLY A 131 28.07 -15.85 7.85
CA GLY A 131 28.71 -14.52 7.99
C GLY A 131 27.90 -13.34 7.46
N TYR A 132 27.03 -12.79 8.30
CA TYR A 132 26.27 -11.58 7.97
C TYR A 132 26.60 -10.44 8.94
N THR A 133 26.70 -9.23 8.39
CA THR A 133 26.99 -7.98 9.09
C THR A 133 25.91 -6.96 8.74
N GLU A 134 24.84 -6.89 9.55
CA GLU A 134 23.82 -5.81 9.62
C GLU A 134 23.07 -5.42 8.30
N PRO A 135 22.05 -4.55 8.36
CA PRO A 135 20.62 -4.81 8.52
C PRO A 135 19.88 -5.31 7.26
N TYR A 136 20.57 -5.98 6.32
CA TYR A 136 19.98 -6.45 5.06
C TYR A 136 19.44 -7.88 5.08
N ASP A 137 19.61 -8.63 6.18
CA ASP A 137 18.98 -9.95 6.46
C ASP A 137 17.50 -9.83 6.85
N SER A 138 16.80 -8.92 6.17
CA SER A 138 15.50 -8.46 6.60
C SER A 138 14.36 -9.39 6.21
N MET A 139 14.54 -10.35 5.29
CA MET A 139 13.44 -11.11 4.69
C MET A 139 13.48 -12.61 5.04
N GLY A 140 12.32 -13.18 5.39
CA GLY A 140 12.11 -14.62 5.50
C GLY A 140 10.86 -15.07 4.77
N TYR A 141 10.50 -16.33 4.99
CA TYR A 141 9.30 -16.91 4.42
C TYR A 141 8.71 -17.98 5.34
N MET A 142 7.41 -18.22 5.14
CA MET A 142 6.70 -19.23 5.89
C MET A 142 7.05 -20.64 5.42
N LEU A 143 7.39 -21.51 6.37
CA LEU A 143 7.59 -22.94 6.17
C LEU A 143 6.82 -23.78 7.19
N THR A 144 6.80 -25.08 6.93
CA THR A 144 6.21 -26.15 7.74
C THR A 144 7.22 -26.86 8.65
N SER A 145 8.50 -26.51 8.52
CA SER A 145 9.64 -26.97 9.33
C SER A 145 10.13 -25.83 10.24
N GLY A 146 10.90 -26.12 11.30
CA GLY A 146 11.49 -25.07 12.14
C GLY A 146 10.94 -24.94 13.56
N GLU A 147 11.23 -25.94 14.40
CA GLU A 147 10.66 -26.05 15.75
C GLU A 147 10.88 -24.82 16.65
N ALA A 148 12.00 -24.12 16.48
CA ALA A 148 12.34 -22.95 17.29
C ALA A 148 11.64 -21.65 16.83
N TYR A 149 11.02 -21.64 15.65
CA TYR A 149 10.49 -20.44 15.01
C TYR A 149 8.98 -20.50 14.75
N LYS A 150 8.26 -21.43 15.38
CA LYS A 150 6.80 -21.62 15.23
C LYS A 150 5.92 -20.78 16.16
N TYR A 151 6.51 -19.85 16.92
CA TYR A 151 5.82 -19.08 17.95
C TYR A 151 5.62 -17.63 17.49
N TRP A 152 4.37 -17.18 17.55
CA TRP A 152 3.91 -15.93 16.94
C TRP A 152 3.21 -15.03 17.94
N PHE A 153 3.55 -13.74 17.93
CA PHE A 153 2.67 -12.71 18.46
C PHE A 153 1.62 -12.36 17.41
N VAL A 154 0.34 -12.34 17.82
CA VAL A 154 -0.76 -11.84 17.01
C VAL A 154 -1.23 -10.54 17.65
N LYS A 155 -0.79 -9.40 17.10
CA LYS A 155 -0.96 -8.09 17.72
C LYS A 155 -2.09 -7.32 17.03
N PRO A 156 -3.14 -6.89 17.74
CA PRO A 156 -4.19 -6.07 17.13
C PRO A 156 -3.58 -4.78 16.61
N VAL A 157 -3.95 -4.38 15.40
CA VAL A 157 -3.49 -3.11 14.82
C VAL A 157 -4.46 -2.02 15.26
N SER A 158 -3.93 -0.98 15.91
CA SER A 158 -4.71 0.14 16.43
C SER A 158 -4.04 1.46 16.10
N ALA A 159 -4.82 2.49 15.78
CA ALA A 159 -4.28 3.83 15.56
C ALA A 159 -3.77 4.48 16.86
N ASP A 160 -4.33 4.07 18.01
CA ASP A 160 -3.94 4.54 19.34
C ASP A 160 -2.66 3.88 19.88
N ASP A 161 -2.19 2.79 19.26
CA ASP A 161 -1.00 2.07 19.69
C ASP A 161 0.24 2.55 18.92
N ASP A 162 1.12 3.30 19.59
CA ASP A 162 2.37 3.83 19.01
C ASP A 162 3.36 2.75 18.55
N SER A 163 3.17 1.48 18.97
CA SER A 163 4.02 0.36 18.62
C SER A 163 3.45 -0.52 17.50
N ASN A 164 2.16 -0.42 17.20
CA ASN A 164 1.50 -1.31 16.25
C ASN A 164 0.27 -0.68 15.57
N TYR A 165 0.52 0.35 14.75
CA TYR A 165 -0.48 1.02 13.92
C TYR A 165 -0.28 0.74 12.42
N PHE A 166 -1.19 1.24 11.59
CA PHE A 166 -0.95 1.45 10.17
C PHE A 166 -0.88 2.95 9.90
N GLY A 167 0.15 3.39 9.20
CA GLY A 167 0.28 4.79 8.78
C GLY A 167 0.93 4.91 7.42
N PHE A 168 0.62 5.95 6.67
CA PHE A 168 1.18 6.16 5.32
C PHE A 168 2.58 6.79 5.39
N SER A 169 3.50 6.28 4.57
CA SER A 169 4.86 6.84 4.39
C SER A 169 5.03 7.28 2.93
N PRO A 170 4.39 8.38 2.52
CA PRO A 170 4.40 8.82 1.14
C PRO A 170 5.79 9.30 0.68
N ASP A 171 6.10 9.05 -0.58
CA ASP A 171 7.37 9.38 -1.22
C ASP A 171 7.26 10.48 -2.29
N LEU A 172 6.04 10.90 -2.66
CA LEU A 172 5.80 12.01 -3.58
C LEU A 172 5.49 13.29 -2.81
N GLN A 173 6.07 14.41 -3.22
CA GLN A 173 5.86 15.71 -2.58
C GLN A 173 5.49 16.80 -3.60
N VAL A 174 4.46 17.58 -3.27
CA VAL A 174 4.03 18.76 -4.05
C VAL A 174 3.81 19.92 -3.08
N GLY A 175 4.67 20.93 -3.15
CA GLY A 175 4.69 21.99 -2.13
C GLY A 175 4.99 21.42 -0.75
N SER A 176 4.14 21.71 0.22
CA SER A 176 4.23 21.17 1.59
C SER A 176 3.47 19.87 1.79
N ASP A 177 2.69 19.43 0.80
CA ASP A 177 1.86 18.23 0.89
C ASP A 177 2.58 16.99 0.34
N TYR A 178 2.29 15.84 0.92
CA TYR A 178 2.81 14.55 0.50
C TYR A 178 1.73 13.65 -0.07
N TYR A 179 2.09 12.81 -1.03
CA TYR A 179 1.17 11.98 -1.77
C TYR A 179 1.72 10.56 -1.98
N GLN A 180 0.81 9.59 -2.07
CA GLN A 180 1.15 8.26 -2.54
C GLN A 180 -0.02 7.60 -3.26
N SER A 181 0.29 6.68 -4.18
CA SER A 181 -0.70 5.74 -4.67
C SER A 181 -1.00 4.71 -3.58
N PHE A 182 -2.26 4.32 -3.45
CA PHE A 182 -2.64 3.32 -2.47
C PHE A 182 -3.75 2.41 -2.99
N TYR A 183 -3.58 1.11 -2.74
CA TYR A 183 -4.58 0.08 -2.98
C TYR A 183 -4.42 -1.03 -1.93
N ALA A 184 -5.48 -1.28 -1.17
CA ALA A 184 -5.51 -2.28 -0.12
C ALA A 184 -6.91 -2.88 0.02
N ASP A 185 -6.99 -4.11 0.52
CA ASP A 185 -8.24 -4.87 0.63
C ASP A 185 -9.14 -4.44 1.80
N PHE A 186 -8.56 -3.80 2.82
CA PHE A 186 -9.30 -3.36 3.99
C PHE A 186 -9.90 -1.95 3.81
N PRO A 187 -11.14 -1.72 4.29
CA PRO A 187 -11.66 -0.36 4.42
C PRO A 187 -11.01 0.35 5.61
N PHE A 188 -10.98 1.67 5.57
CA PHE A 188 -10.36 2.47 6.62
C PHE A 188 -10.93 3.89 6.70
N SER A 189 -10.69 4.56 7.82
CA SER A 189 -10.91 6.00 8.00
C SER A 189 -9.60 6.67 8.39
N PHE A 190 -9.47 7.96 8.12
CA PHE A 190 -8.33 8.72 8.63
C PHE A 190 -8.43 8.89 10.14
N TYR A 191 -7.32 8.62 10.84
CA TYR A 191 -7.18 8.91 12.27
C TYR A 191 -6.50 10.25 12.47
N SER A 192 -5.39 10.46 11.76
CA SER A 192 -4.65 11.71 11.81
C SER A 192 -5.35 12.82 11.02
N SER A 193 -5.17 14.05 11.47
CA SER A 193 -5.68 15.25 10.80
C SER A 193 -4.93 15.58 9.51
N GLY A 194 -5.58 16.32 8.60
CA GLY A 194 -4.93 16.86 7.39
C GLY A 194 -4.76 15.85 6.25
N MET A 195 -5.32 14.65 6.41
CA MET A 195 -5.30 13.60 5.41
C MET A 195 -6.52 13.68 4.50
N LYS A 196 -6.33 13.35 3.22
CA LYS A 196 -7.41 13.25 2.23
C LYS A 196 -7.18 12.07 1.30
N ALA A 197 -8.26 11.50 0.79
CA ALA A 197 -8.22 10.50 -0.26
C ALA A 197 -8.89 11.07 -1.51
N TYR A 198 -8.27 10.80 -2.65
CA TYR A 198 -8.77 11.19 -3.95
C TYR A 198 -8.81 10.00 -4.90
N TYR A 199 -9.64 10.10 -5.92
CA TYR A 199 -9.70 9.17 -7.02
C TYR A 199 -9.91 9.92 -8.34
N VAL A 200 -9.84 9.20 -9.46
CA VAL A 200 -10.08 9.77 -10.80
C VAL A 200 -11.37 9.20 -11.35
N ASP A 201 -12.38 10.03 -11.60
CA ASP A 201 -13.65 9.61 -12.20
C ASP A 201 -13.74 9.96 -13.70
N LYS A 202 -12.99 10.96 -14.16
CA LYS A 202 -12.91 11.36 -15.57
C LYS A 202 -11.54 11.91 -15.96
N PHE A 203 -11.24 11.79 -17.24
CA PHE A 203 -10.03 12.34 -17.85
C PHE A 203 -10.30 12.72 -19.32
N SER A 204 -9.42 13.56 -19.87
CA SER A 204 -9.48 14.05 -21.25
C SER A 204 -8.13 13.86 -21.93
N ASP A 205 -8.13 13.07 -23.01
CA ASP A 205 -6.95 12.87 -23.86
C ASP A 205 -6.60 14.13 -24.64
N GLU A 206 -7.61 14.84 -25.15
CA GLU A 206 -7.43 16.10 -25.88
C GLU A 206 -6.70 17.16 -25.04
N LYS A 207 -7.08 17.28 -23.76
CA LYS A 207 -6.50 18.27 -22.84
C LYS A 207 -5.34 17.75 -22.02
N ALA A 208 -5.06 16.44 -22.05
CA ALA A 208 -4.06 15.78 -21.21
C ALA A 208 -4.24 16.09 -19.70
N ILE A 209 -5.47 16.00 -19.21
CA ILE A 209 -5.84 16.24 -17.80
C ILE A 209 -6.74 15.12 -17.26
N ALA A 210 -6.70 14.90 -15.96
CA ALA A 210 -7.61 14.03 -15.23
C ALA A 210 -8.13 14.75 -13.97
N GLU A 211 -9.41 14.53 -13.63
CA GLU A 211 -10.02 15.12 -12.44
C GLU A 211 -9.62 14.33 -11.19
N LEU A 212 -9.18 15.05 -10.18
CA LEU A 212 -8.83 14.55 -8.86
C LEU A 212 -10.01 14.82 -7.92
N ARG A 213 -10.88 13.84 -7.75
CA ARG A 213 -12.10 13.94 -6.95
C ARG A 213 -11.88 13.41 -5.54
N GLU A 214 -12.27 14.20 -4.53
CA GLU A 214 -12.15 13.80 -3.13
C GLU A 214 -13.17 12.70 -2.79
N VAL A 215 -12.74 11.70 -2.01
CA VAL A 215 -13.63 10.66 -1.50
C VAL A 215 -14.48 11.27 -0.38
N ALA A 216 -15.79 11.36 -0.60
CA ALA A 216 -16.71 12.07 0.31
C ALA A 216 -17.22 11.23 1.50
N THR A 217 -16.84 9.95 1.58
CA THR A 217 -17.28 9.04 2.65
C THR A 217 -16.28 9.01 3.80
N GLU A 218 -16.78 8.92 5.04
CA GLU A 218 -15.93 8.80 6.24
C GLU A 218 -15.10 7.51 6.25
N VAL A 219 -15.68 6.42 5.78
CA VAL A 219 -14.99 5.15 5.58
C VAL A 219 -14.69 5.00 4.09
N ILE A 220 -13.40 4.95 3.76
CA ILE A 220 -12.89 4.64 2.44
C ILE A 220 -13.07 3.13 2.21
N PRO A 221 -13.75 2.69 1.14
CA PRO A 221 -13.94 1.28 0.88
C PRO A 221 -12.60 0.57 0.61
N GLY A 222 -12.47 -0.67 1.10
CA GLY A 222 -11.40 -1.56 0.68
C GLY A 222 -11.49 -1.88 -0.80
N ALA A 223 -10.43 -2.46 -1.37
CA ALA A 223 -10.30 -2.77 -2.79
C ALA A 223 -10.63 -1.56 -3.70
N THR A 224 -10.28 -0.34 -3.24
CA THR A 224 -10.50 0.90 -3.99
C THR A 224 -9.16 1.61 -4.23
N PRO A 225 -8.73 1.78 -5.49
CA PRO A 225 -7.48 2.49 -5.80
C PRO A 225 -7.66 3.99 -5.60
N ILE A 226 -6.79 4.59 -4.79
CA ILE A 226 -6.87 6.00 -4.41
C ILE A 226 -5.48 6.65 -4.38
N ILE A 227 -5.49 7.98 -4.47
CA ILE A 227 -4.37 8.86 -4.18
C ILE A 227 -4.57 9.38 -2.76
N VAL A 228 -3.63 9.10 -1.87
CA VAL A 228 -3.66 9.63 -0.50
C VAL A 228 -2.83 10.90 -0.45
N LYS A 229 -3.39 11.96 0.13
CA LYS A 229 -2.71 13.21 0.51
C LYS A 229 -2.50 13.21 2.01
N THR A 230 -1.32 13.60 2.45
CA THR A 230 -0.97 13.73 3.87
C THR A 230 -0.15 15.00 4.12
N ALA A 231 -0.04 15.39 5.39
CA ALA A 231 0.70 16.58 5.81
C ALA A 231 2.18 16.32 6.15
N SER A 232 2.60 15.05 6.22
CA SER A 232 3.95 14.63 6.63
C SER A 232 4.41 13.43 5.80
N GLY A 233 5.72 13.21 5.70
CA GLY A 233 6.28 11.99 5.13
C GLY A 233 6.28 10.78 6.09
N ASN A 234 5.98 10.99 7.37
CA ASN A 234 6.15 9.96 8.40
C ASN A 234 4.86 9.18 8.68
N ALA A 235 4.96 7.84 8.77
CA ALA A 235 3.84 6.98 9.13
C ALA A 235 3.14 7.38 10.45
N SER A 236 3.91 7.78 11.47
CA SER A 236 3.39 8.13 12.80
C SER A 236 2.40 9.28 12.77
N ASP A 237 2.56 10.18 11.79
CA ASP A 237 1.77 11.40 11.64
C ASP A 237 0.54 11.15 10.74
N ASN A 238 0.50 10.00 10.05
CA ASN A 238 -0.43 9.70 8.96
C ASN A 238 -1.23 8.41 9.23
N ARG A 239 -1.75 8.24 10.44
CA ARG A 239 -2.38 7.00 10.89
C ARG A 239 -3.79 6.84 10.34
N ILE A 240 -4.23 5.59 10.22
CA ILE A 240 -5.60 5.22 9.86
C ILE A 240 -6.24 4.33 10.92
N LEU A 241 -7.57 4.41 11.00
CA LEU A 241 -8.42 3.44 11.66
C LEU A 241 -8.81 2.36 10.65
N LEU A 242 -8.42 1.12 10.91
CA LEU A 242 -8.88 -0.02 10.11
C LEU A 242 -10.36 -0.30 10.43
N GLN A 243 -11.19 -0.32 9.40
CA GLN A 243 -12.64 -0.46 9.53
C GLN A 243 -13.07 -1.88 9.15
N ARG A 244 -14.13 -2.39 9.79
CA ARG A 244 -14.75 -3.67 9.42
C ARG A 244 -16.02 -3.48 8.59
N THR A 245 -16.64 -2.32 8.71
CA THR A 245 -17.82 -1.94 7.92
C THR A 245 -17.36 -1.51 6.54
N VAL A 246 -18.03 -2.00 5.50
CA VAL A 246 -17.75 -1.64 4.11
C VAL A 246 -18.66 -0.50 3.66
N SER A 247 -18.07 0.55 3.09
CA SER A 247 -18.79 1.57 2.34
C SER A 247 -19.09 1.09 0.92
N SER A 248 -20.05 1.74 0.25
CA SER A 248 -20.34 1.48 -1.15
C SER A 248 -19.10 1.72 -2.03
N PRO A 249 -18.81 0.85 -3.02
CA PRO A 249 -17.69 1.04 -3.94
C PRO A 249 -17.79 2.35 -4.73
N LEU A 250 -16.65 2.95 -5.06
CA LEU A 250 -16.57 4.11 -5.96
C LEU A 250 -16.66 3.64 -7.42
N THR A 251 -17.88 3.42 -7.92
CA THR A 251 -18.14 2.77 -9.22
C THR A 251 -17.72 3.59 -10.44
N ASP A 252 -17.54 4.90 -10.28
CA ASP A 252 -17.07 5.82 -11.31
C ASP A 252 -15.54 5.92 -11.39
N ASN A 253 -14.80 5.32 -10.44
CA ASN A 253 -13.34 5.34 -10.41
C ASN A 253 -12.71 4.66 -11.64
N LYS A 254 -11.78 5.37 -12.30
CA LYS A 254 -11.06 4.95 -13.50
C LYS A 254 -9.70 4.32 -13.21
N LEU A 255 -9.24 4.38 -11.97
CA LEU A 255 -7.99 3.76 -11.55
C LEU A 255 -8.18 2.26 -11.40
N THR A 256 -7.13 1.49 -11.71
CA THR A 256 -7.09 0.03 -11.56
C THR A 256 -6.03 -0.33 -10.53
N GLY A 257 -6.45 -1.00 -9.46
CA GLY A 257 -5.58 -1.41 -8.36
C GLY A 257 -4.73 -2.64 -8.66
N VAL A 258 -3.56 -2.71 -8.03
CA VAL A 258 -2.60 -3.82 -8.12
C VAL A 258 -2.16 -4.22 -6.72
N TYR A 259 -2.54 -5.43 -6.28
CA TYR A 259 -2.16 -5.96 -4.97
C TYR A 259 -0.72 -6.47 -4.91
N PHE A 260 -0.25 -7.11 -5.97
CA PHE A 260 0.99 -7.90 -5.93
C PHE A 260 1.99 -7.45 -7.00
N CYS A 261 3.26 -7.57 -6.65
CA CYS A 261 4.39 -7.36 -7.56
C CYS A 261 5.56 -8.22 -7.09
N SER A 262 5.39 -9.53 -7.24
CA SER A 262 6.39 -10.56 -6.98
C SER A 262 6.93 -11.07 -8.31
N SER A 263 8.18 -10.77 -8.65
CA SER A 263 8.84 -11.23 -9.87
C SER A 263 10.27 -11.63 -9.56
N LYS A 264 10.78 -12.65 -10.27
CA LYS A 264 12.10 -13.22 -10.03
C LYS A 264 13.23 -12.21 -10.26
N ASP A 265 12.97 -11.21 -11.09
CA ASP A 265 13.92 -10.14 -11.42
C ASP A 265 13.94 -9.04 -10.34
N LEU A 266 13.03 -9.07 -9.36
CA LEU A 266 12.95 -8.12 -8.25
C LEU A 266 13.51 -8.67 -6.93
N VAL A 267 13.87 -9.95 -6.90
CA VAL A 267 14.39 -10.64 -5.73
C VAL A 267 15.76 -11.22 -6.06
N ALA A 268 16.58 -11.47 -5.05
CA ALA A 268 17.87 -12.08 -5.30
C ALA A 268 17.67 -13.51 -5.84
N SER A 269 18.59 -13.99 -6.68
CA SER A 269 18.47 -15.31 -7.31
C SER A 269 18.34 -16.47 -6.32
N TYR A 270 18.84 -16.29 -5.10
CA TYR A 270 18.76 -17.25 -4.00
C TYR A 270 17.44 -17.21 -3.21
N ASP A 271 16.57 -16.20 -3.39
CA ASP A 271 15.26 -16.10 -2.72
C ASP A 271 14.21 -17.08 -3.26
N GLN A 272 14.56 -17.79 -4.35
CA GLN A 272 13.82 -18.86 -5.01
C GLN A 272 12.29 -18.68 -4.98
N ILE A 273 11.78 -17.57 -5.54
CA ILE A 273 10.33 -17.37 -5.74
C ILE A 273 9.75 -18.26 -6.87
N LEU A 274 10.35 -19.42 -7.13
CA LEU A 274 9.88 -20.35 -8.16
C LEU A 274 8.40 -20.65 -7.89
N ASN A 275 7.56 -20.48 -8.91
CA ASN A 275 6.09 -20.61 -8.87
C ASN A 275 5.32 -19.48 -8.16
N HIS A 276 6.00 -18.45 -7.64
CA HIS A 276 5.42 -17.29 -6.93
C HIS A 276 5.50 -15.98 -7.72
N GLU A 277 5.61 -16.05 -9.05
CA GLU A 277 5.49 -14.87 -9.91
C GLU A 277 4.04 -14.37 -9.95
N ASN A 278 3.80 -13.17 -9.45
CA ASN A 278 2.51 -12.50 -9.46
C ASN A 278 2.73 -10.98 -9.57
N TYR A 279 2.56 -10.46 -10.77
CA TYR A 279 2.81 -9.06 -11.08
C TYR A 279 1.91 -8.61 -12.23
N VAL A 280 1.73 -7.30 -12.33
CA VAL A 280 1.21 -6.66 -13.54
C VAL A 280 2.39 -6.08 -14.31
N ARG A 281 2.63 -6.59 -15.53
CA ARG A 281 3.65 -6.01 -16.41
C ARG A 281 3.18 -4.62 -16.83
N ASN A 282 4.06 -3.63 -16.65
CA ASN A 282 3.78 -2.27 -17.09
C ASN A 282 3.78 -2.22 -18.62
N ASP A 283 2.75 -1.60 -19.18
CA ASP A 283 2.65 -1.27 -20.60
C ASP A 283 2.57 0.26 -20.75
N PRO A 284 3.68 0.95 -21.06
CA PRO A 284 3.70 2.39 -21.24
C PRO A 284 2.77 2.91 -22.35
N ALA A 285 2.34 2.06 -23.29
CA ALA A 285 1.38 2.47 -24.31
C ALA A 285 -0.03 2.66 -23.73
N THR A 286 -0.39 1.90 -22.68
CA THR A 286 -1.77 1.81 -22.16
C THR A 286 -1.91 2.08 -20.67
N MET A 287 -0.81 2.34 -19.95
CA MET A 287 -0.82 2.55 -18.49
C MET A 287 -0.16 3.88 -18.08
N ARG A 288 -0.75 4.54 -17.08
CA ARG A 288 -0.18 5.73 -16.43
C ARG A 288 -0.16 5.53 -14.91
N VAL A 289 0.95 5.86 -14.26
CA VAL A 289 1.12 5.75 -12.80
C VAL A 289 1.22 7.13 -12.17
N LEU A 290 0.91 7.20 -10.87
CA LEU A 290 1.06 8.43 -10.10
C LEU A 290 2.53 8.86 -10.04
N ALA A 291 2.78 10.15 -10.29
CA ALA A 291 4.09 10.76 -10.15
C ALA A 291 3.97 12.26 -9.87
N VAL A 292 5.12 12.88 -9.65
CA VAL A 292 5.28 14.33 -9.67
C VAL A 292 6.11 14.71 -10.89
N GLU A 293 5.63 15.69 -11.65
CA GLU A 293 6.35 16.29 -12.76
C GLU A 293 6.19 17.80 -12.71
N ASP A 294 7.30 18.54 -12.85
CA ASP A 294 7.31 20.00 -12.79
C ASP A 294 6.61 20.58 -11.54
N GLY A 295 6.78 19.91 -10.40
CA GLY A 295 6.22 20.32 -9.11
C GLY A 295 4.70 20.17 -8.99
N VAL A 296 4.05 19.40 -9.86
CA VAL A 296 2.62 19.07 -9.77
C VAL A 296 2.36 17.57 -9.83
N LEU A 297 1.21 17.14 -9.33
CA LEU A 297 0.77 15.75 -9.46
C LEU A 297 0.34 15.44 -10.89
N VAL A 298 0.77 14.27 -11.37
CA VAL A 298 0.44 13.76 -12.70
C VAL A 298 0.20 12.25 -12.67
N LEU A 299 -0.47 11.75 -13.72
CA LEU A 299 -0.43 10.35 -14.12
C LEU A 299 0.41 10.24 -15.39
N LYS A 300 1.54 9.54 -15.35
CA LYS A 300 2.48 9.48 -16.48
C LYS A 300 2.94 8.07 -16.83
N LYS A 301 3.52 7.90 -18.01
CA LYS A 301 4.24 6.68 -18.39
C LYS A 301 5.32 6.36 -17.35
N SER A 302 5.41 5.09 -16.95
CA SER A 302 6.51 4.58 -16.13
C SER A 302 7.53 3.85 -17.00
N THR A 303 8.81 3.96 -16.64
CA THR A 303 9.89 3.14 -17.20
C THR A 303 10.08 1.83 -16.43
N GLY A 304 9.42 1.67 -15.28
CA GLY A 304 9.45 0.45 -14.48
C GLY A 304 8.90 -0.74 -15.27
N LYS A 305 9.47 -1.92 -15.07
CA LYS A 305 9.02 -3.16 -15.75
C LYS A 305 7.65 -3.65 -15.29
N TYR A 306 7.31 -3.36 -14.04
CA TYR A 306 6.09 -3.82 -13.38
C TYR A 306 5.40 -2.66 -12.66
N ILE A 307 4.08 -2.75 -12.49
CA ILE A 307 3.34 -1.85 -11.61
C ILE A 307 3.67 -2.23 -10.16
N PRO A 308 4.01 -1.27 -9.27
CA PRO A 308 4.30 -1.55 -7.87
C PRO A 308 3.12 -2.23 -7.17
N ARG A 309 3.41 -3.04 -6.15
CA ARG A 309 2.35 -3.63 -5.31
C ARG A 309 1.63 -2.55 -4.49
N ASN A 310 0.44 -2.88 -4.01
CA ASN A 310 -0.41 -1.98 -3.21
C ASN A 310 -0.60 -0.58 -3.84
N SER A 311 -0.57 -0.52 -5.17
CA SER A 311 -0.63 0.72 -5.95
C SER A 311 -1.71 0.63 -7.02
N PHE A 312 -1.74 1.60 -7.94
CA PHE A 312 -2.69 1.60 -9.05
C PHE A 312 -2.05 2.13 -10.34
N TYR A 313 -2.76 1.93 -11.44
CA TYR A 313 -2.53 2.67 -12.68
C TYR A 313 -3.85 3.16 -13.27
N LEU A 314 -3.79 4.22 -14.09
CA LEU A 314 -4.88 4.61 -14.99
C LEU A 314 -4.70 3.87 -16.32
N LYS A 315 -5.76 3.19 -16.77
CA LYS A 315 -5.79 2.53 -18.08
C LYS A 315 -6.22 3.52 -19.16
N VAL A 316 -5.43 3.62 -20.22
CA VAL A 316 -5.66 4.51 -21.37
C VAL A 316 -5.54 3.74 -22.69
N LYS A 317 -5.93 4.36 -23.80
CA LYS A 317 -5.77 3.76 -25.13
C LYS A 317 -4.34 3.95 -25.63
N ALA A 318 -3.89 3.07 -26.54
CA ALA A 318 -2.64 3.31 -27.24
C ALA A 318 -2.73 4.63 -28.05
N GLY A 319 -1.71 5.47 -27.95
CA GLY A 319 -1.69 6.81 -28.56
C GLY A 319 -2.22 7.93 -27.65
N SER A 320 -2.79 7.61 -26.48
CA SER A 320 -3.18 8.60 -25.48
C SER A 320 -1.96 9.39 -24.93
N PRO A 321 -2.15 10.62 -24.40
CA PRO A 321 -1.08 11.47 -23.88
C PRO A 321 -0.12 10.75 -22.92
N GLU A 322 1.16 11.14 -22.94
CA GLU A 322 2.17 10.53 -22.07
C GLU A 322 1.99 10.89 -20.59
N VAL A 323 1.39 12.05 -20.33
CA VAL A 323 1.21 12.66 -19.01
C VAL A 323 -0.20 13.24 -18.95
N TYR A 324 -0.93 12.97 -17.87
CA TYR A 324 -2.16 13.66 -17.51
C TYR A 324 -1.90 14.48 -16.25
N ARG A 325 -2.13 15.80 -16.30
CA ARG A 325 -2.10 16.62 -15.08
C ARG A 325 -3.33 16.33 -14.23
N LEU A 326 -3.14 16.19 -12.92
CA LEU A 326 -4.23 15.99 -11.98
C LEU A 326 -4.75 17.35 -11.50
N LEU A 327 -6.04 17.60 -11.71
CA LEU A 327 -6.69 18.87 -11.38
C LEU A 327 -7.90 18.64 -10.45
N LEU A 328 -8.08 19.51 -9.47
CA LEU A 328 -9.33 19.54 -8.69
C LEU A 328 -10.53 19.90 -9.59
N PRO A 329 -11.77 19.55 -9.20
CA PRO A 329 -12.94 19.67 -10.07
C PRO A 329 -13.16 21.05 -10.68
N GLU A 330 -12.92 22.11 -9.91
CA GLU A 330 -13.09 23.49 -10.37
C GLU A 330 -12.08 23.84 -11.47
N ALA A 331 -10.82 23.44 -11.30
CA ALA A 331 -9.77 23.63 -12.30
C ALA A 331 -10.01 22.78 -13.55
N TYR A 332 -10.48 21.54 -13.37
CA TYR A 332 -10.84 20.65 -14.49
C TYR A 332 -11.96 21.26 -15.35
N ALA A 333 -13.00 21.82 -14.72
CA ALA A 333 -14.15 22.42 -15.40
C ALA A 333 -13.76 23.63 -16.27
N THR A 334 -12.82 24.46 -15.81
CA THR A 334 -12.36 25.64 -16.58
C THR A 334 -11.48 25.28 -17.78
N GLY A 335 -10.85 24.10 -17.77
CA GLY A 335 -9.97 23.65 -18.85
C GLY A 335 -8.70 24.49 -19.04
N ILE A 336 -8.36 25.37 -18.08
CA ILE A 336 -7.15 26.19 -18.12
C ILE A 336 -5.96 25.30 -17.81
N SER A 337 -5.23 24.88 -18.85
CA SER A 337 -3.91 24.29 -18.70
C SER A 337 -2.87 25.42 -18.56
N MET A 338 -1.93 25.27 -17.63
CA MET A 338 -0.71 26.08 -17.68
C MET A 338 0.07 25.65 -18.92
N THR A 339 0.21 26.54 -19.91
CA THR A 339 1.14 26.35 -21.02
C THR A 339 2.55 26.17 -20.47
N LYS A 340 3.24 25.09 -20.87
CA LYS A 340 4.70 25.09 -20.81
C LYS A 340 5.15 26.24 -21.68
N ALA A 341 5.92 27.18 -21.12
CA ALA A 341 6.62 28.16 -21.93
C ALA A 341 7.67 27.40 -22.73
N ASP A 342 7.27 26.90 -23.90
CA ASP A 342 8.18 26.29 -24.84
C ASP A 342 9.06 27.41 -25.36
N GLN A 343 10.29 27.40 -24.83
CA GLN A 343 11.38 28.33 -25.07
C GLN A 343 11.26 29.70 -24.40
N ARG A 344 12.42 30.21 -23.96
CA ARG A 344 12.61 31.63 -23.67
C ARG A 344 12.28 32.38 -24.95
N GLY A 345 11.10 32.97 -25.01
CA GLY A 345 10.88 34.07 -25.93
C GLY A 345 11.99 35.10 -25.69
N THR A 346 12.63 35.56 -26.76
CA THR A 346 13.47 36.77 -26.74
C THR A 346 12.59 38.03 -26.77
N SER A 347 11.28 37.87 -26.56
CA SER A 347 10.32 38.94 -26.65
C SER A 347 10.45 39.88 -25.46
N SER A 348 10.57 41.17 -25.72
CA SER A 348 10.44 42.19 -24.69
C SER A 348 8.98 42.44 -24.30
N ALA A 349 8.01 41.75 -24.92
CA ALA A 349 6.60 41.97 -24.66
C ALA A 349 6.20 41.56 -23.24
N VAL A 350 5.37 42.40 -22.61
CA VAL A 350 4.86 42.22 -21.25
C VAL A 350 3.34 42.11 -21.31
N TYR A 351 2.80 41.19 -20.52
CA TYR A 351 1.38 40.91 -20.42
C TYR A 351 0.91 41.08 -18.98
N THR A 352 -0.37 41.40 -18.77
CA THR A 352 -1.00 41.28 -17.45
C THR A 352 -1.08 39.82 -17.02
N VAL A 353 -1.37 39.58 -15.74
CA VAL A 353 -1.67 38.22 -15.23
C VAL A 353 -2.91 37.60 -15.90
N SER A 354 -3.78 38.41 -16.49
CA SER A 354 -4.94 37.98 -17.29
C SER A 354 -4.63 37.77 -18.78
N GLY A 355 -3.38 37.96 -19.22
CA GLY A 355 -2.94 37.68 -20.59
C GLY A 355 -3.11 38.85 -21.58
N GLN A 356 -3.48 40.05 -21.13
CA GLN A 356 -3.55 41.22 -21.99
C GLN A 356 -2.14 41.78 -22.23
N LYS A 357 -1.74 41.96 -23.50
CA LYS A 357 -0.45 42.61 -23.82
C LYS A 357 -0.50 44.08 -23.41
N VAL A 358 0.48 44.52 -22.62
CA VAL A 358 0.57 45.89 -22.07
C VAL A 358 1.83 46.64 -22.47
N SER A 359 2.83 45.95 -23.01
CA SER A 359 4.04 46.56 -23.55
C SER A 359 4.68 45.65 -24.57
N ASP A 360 5.30 46.21 -25.59
CA ASP A 360 6.15 45.49 -26.54
C ASP A 360 7.64 45.50 -26.12
N ASN A 361 8.04 46.44 -25.25
CA ASN A 361 9.44 46.79 -24.99
C ASN A 361 9.78 46.86 -23.48
N GLY A 362 9.35 45.87 -22.70
CA GLY A 362 9.70 45.75 -21.28
C GLY A 362 8.85 46.59 -20.33
N THR A 363 9.38 46.81 -19.12
CA THR A 363 8.59 47.24 -17.96
C THR A 363 8.70 48.73 -17.61
N GLN A 364 9.51 49.50 -18.34
CA GLN A 364 9.94 50.86 -17.94
C GLN A 364 8.77 51.86 -17.78
N HIS A 365 7.64 51.63 -18.44
CA HIS A 365 6.46 52.51 -18.40
C HIS A 365 5.24 51.87 -17.74
N LEU A 366 5.42 50.70 -17.12
CA LEU A 366 4.32 50.01 -16.48
C LEU A 366 4.15 50.51 -15.04
N PRO A 367 2.91 50.70 -14.57
CA PRO A 367 2.63 50.90 -13.16
C PRO A 367 3.20 49.76 -12.30
N HIS A 368 3.39 50.02 -11.01
CA HIS A 368 3.84 48.97 -10.09
C HIS A 368 2.79 47.85 -10.05
N GLY A 369 3.24 46.60 -10.16
CA GLY A 369 2.31 45.47 -10.27
C GLY A 369 2.97 44.17 -10.71
N LEU A 370 2.12 43.13 -10.79
CA LEU A 370 2.51 41.79 -11.23
C LEU A 370 2.20 41.62 -12.73
N TYR A 371 3.20 41.23 -13.50
CA TYR A 371 3.09 41.03 -14.95
C TYR A 371 3.71 39.70 -15.37
N ILE A 372 3.47 39.30 -16.62
CA ILE A 372 4.11 38.17 -17.28
C ILE A 372 5.03 38.69 -18.37
N GLN A 373 6.32 38.36 -18.31
CA GLN A 373 7.28 38.63 -19.38
C GLN A 373 8.11 37.37 -19.59
N ASN A 374 8.30 36.95 -20.85
CA ASN A 374 9.04 35.73 -21.20
C ASN A 374 8.57 34.48 -20.43
N GLY A 375 7.25 34.35 -20.28
CA GLY A 375 6.62 33.23 -19.59
C GLY A 375 6.84 33.21 -18.07
N ARG A 376 7.38 34.28 -17.47
CA ARG A 376 7.59 34.38 -16.01
C ARG A 376 6.81 35.53 -15.41
N LYS A 377 6.35 35.30 -14.18
CA LYS A 377 5.87 36.37 -13.30
C LYS A 377 7.02 37.30 -12.96
N ILE A 378 6.81 38.59 -13.19
CA ILE A 378 7.74 39.68 -12.86
C ILE A 378 7.00 40.72 -12.03
N VAL A 379 7.70 41.34 -11.08
CA VAL A 379 7.18 42.44 -10.28
C VAL A 379 7.81 43.72 -10.77
N VAL A 380 6.99 44.65 -11.25
CA VAL A 380 7.40 46.03 -11.53
C VAL A 380 7.23 46.80 -10.24
N LYS A 381 8.33 47.40 -9.77
CA LYS A 381 8.44 48.05 -8.46
C LYS A 381 8.40 49.54 -8.56
#